data_AF-A0A254Q9T0-F1
#
_entry.id   AF-A0A254Q9T0-F1
#
_cell.length_a   1.000
_cell.length_b   1.000
_cell.length_c   1.000
_cell.angle_alpha   90.00
_cell.angle_beta   90.00
_cell.angle_gamma   90.00
#
_symmetry.space_group_name_H-M   'P 1'
#
loop_
_entity.id
_entity.type
_entity.pdbx_description
1 polymer ?
#
loop_
_entity_poly.entity_id
_entity_poly.type
_entity_poly.pdbx_seq_one_letter_code
_entity_poly.pdbx_strand_id
1 'polypeptide(L)'
;MTKQNTTKILLAALVTLTLSNTAFAMAKKPADSGDDDTSTSTPSTPSTPTNPEPPATTGSIVPADFDVFTEVAGPVGKLVDSIYQTYRELIPERDQTLAYKTDNTDMNVDSRYRFADRIAYAIELKMNPSKAGLGYVGSSYGMSSSESSYLETSLISHPLCTVSSTSLSKTLSSGKVPSASTITKLNTFANKMNEYRRGALNGDRTSFVKATKLWTKLMMCMSYTESLTTADTSTSGKVATKYAPSGYRRPAGVLFYEDPYQDAASKLNIGLFQFTPTASGNVQACIREWNKIYPKNTISTSASQAEMIRVLGSAMQSFNAFCGAAKITGMFSVQVNTAKSSFTHPSNLQSNGSLKLPTDRCVSPHFAAGKSYNHFGPLQNSTGSNLNEVMSCALNGDY
;
A
#
# COMPACT_ATOMS: atom_id res chain seq x y z
N MET A 1 38.42 30.35 -59.52
CA MET A 1 37.98 29.16 -60.28
C MET A 1 37.79 28.01 -59.29
N THR A 2 36.74 27.19 -59.50
CA THR A 2 36.32 25.97 -58.75
C THR A 2 35.98 26.17 -57.27
N LYS A 3 34.72 26.25 -56.79
CA LYS A 3 33.51 25.36 -56.84
C LYS A 3 33.73 23.95 -56.28
N GLN A 4 32.76 23.53 -55.45
CA GLN A 4 32.53 22.27 -54.69
C GLN A 4 32.95 22.39 -53.21
N ASN A 5 32.13 22.11 -52.18
CA ASN A 5 30.91 21.33 -52.09
C ASN A 5 29.91 21.92 -51.08
N THR A 6 28.67 21.97 -51.53
CA THR A 6 27.46 22.35 -50.81
C THR A 6 26.89 21.12 -50.08
N THR A 7 26.17 21.36 -48.98
CA THR A 7 25.06 20.53 -48.46
C THR A 7 25.41 19.28 -47.65
N LYS A 8 25.16 19.34 -46.34
CA LYS A 8 24.23 18.50 -45.55
C LYS A 8 24.64 18.54 -44.07
N ILE A 9 23.77 19.13 -43.23
CA ILE A 9 23.32 18.69 -41.90
C ILE A 9 22.51 19.89 -41.36
N LEU A 10 21.32 20.04 -41.93
CA LEU A 10 20.27 20.94 -41.44
C LEU A 10 18.96 20.21 -41.72
N LEU A 11 18.79 19.06 -41.06
CA LEU A 11 17.58 18.25 -41.03
C LEU A 11 17.71 17.25 -39.86
N ALA A 12 17.66 17.80 -38.65
CA ALA A 12 17.51 17.04 -37.39
C ALA A 12 16.39 17.67 -36.54
N ALA A 13 15.38 18.21 -37.21
CA ALA A 13 14.12 18.65 -36.64
C ALA A 13 13.01 18.11 -37.55
N LEU A 14 12.02 17.43 -36.96
CA LEU A 14 10.93 16.70 -37.58
C LEU A 14 11.31 15.39 -38.28
N VAL A 15 11.30 14.29 -37.52
CA VAL A 15 10.51 13.04 -37.75
C VAL A 15 10.94 12.02 -36.70
N THR A 16 10.18 11.95 -35.60
CA THR A 16 9.88 10.72 -34.83
C THR A 16 8.80 11.06 -33.79
N LEU A 17 7.65 11.45 -34.31
CA LEU A 17 6.39 11.53 -33.59
C LEU A 17 5.54 10.37 -34.07
N THR A 18 5.81 9.16 -33.57
CA THR A 18 4.89 8.01 -33.60
C THR A 18 5.39 6.94 -32.63
N LEU A 19 4.58 6.72 -31.58
CA LEU A 19 4.30 5.43 -30.93
C LEU A 19 5.48 4.62 -30.38
N SER A 20 5.66 4.70 -29.07
CA SER A 20 6.05 3.54 -28.25
C SER A 20 5.42 3.67 -26.87
N ASN A 21 4.22 3.11 -26.71
CA ASN A 21 3.70 2.71 -25.41
C ASN A 21 4.57 1.55 -24.91
N THR A 22 5.48 1.82 -23.99
CA THR A 22 6.07 0.77 -23.13
C THR A 22 6.08 1.27 -21.69
N ALA A 23 5.00 0.97 -20.99
CA ALA A 23 5.04 0.82 -19.55
C ALA A 23 6.07 -0.27 -19.23
N PHE A 24 7.23 0.11 -18.70
CA PHE A 24 8.16 -0.87 -18.15
C PHE A 24 7.73 -1.23 -16.74
N ALA A 25 7.21 -2.45 -16.65
CA ALA A 25 6.71 -3.10 -15.46
C ALA A 25 7.83 -3.43 -14.47
N MET A 26 7.50 -3.29 -13.18
CA MET A 26 8.13 -4.05 -12.12
C MET A 26 8.01 -5.55 -12.39
N ALA A 27 9.02 -6.32 -11.97
CA ALA A 27 9.16 -7.77 -12.05
C ALA A 27 8.99 -8.41 -13.44
N LYS A 28 10.07 -9.02 -13.93
CA LYS A 28 10.05 -9.88 -15.13
C LYS A 28 9.16 -11.10 -14.84
N LYS A 29 8.09 -11.22 -15.63
CA LYS A 29 7.16 -12.36 -15.76
C LYS A 29 7.84 -13.73 -15.49
N PRO A 30 7.38 -14.53 -14.52
CA PRO A 30 7.49 -15.98 -14.57
C PRO A 30 6.60 -16.52 -15.71
N ALA A 31 7.05 -17.53 -16.44
CA ALA A 31 6.38 -18.06 -17.63
C ALA A 31 4.89 -18.41 -17.37
N ASP A 32 4.02 -17.99 -18.29
CA ASP A 32 2.59 -18.38 -18.31
C ASP A 32 2.50 -19.88 -18.59
N SER A 33 1.91 -20.64 -17.66
CA SER A 33 1.18 -21.85 -18.01
C SER A 33 -0.21 -21.42 -18.46
N GLY A 34 -0.44 -21.38 -19.77
CA GLY A 34 -1.71 -21.01 -20.36
C GLY A 34 -2.82 -22.00 -19.98
N ASP A 35 -3.96 -21.44 -19.62
CA ASP A 35 -5.27 -22.05 -19.85
C ASP A 35 -6.23 -20.91 -20.20
N ASP A 36 -6.52 -20.79 -21.50
CA ASP A 36 -7.62 -20.01 -22.04
C ASP A 36 -8.90 -20.82 -21.82
N ASP A 37 -9.78 -20.34 -20.93
CA ASP A 37 -11.16 -20.83 -20.87
C ASP A 37 -12.12 -19.65 -21.04
N THR A 38 -12.50 -19.43 -22.30
CA THR A 38 -13.54 -18.49 -22.71
C THR A 38 -14.91 -19.01 -22.29
N SER A 39 -15.36 -18.64 -21.10
CA SER A 39 -16.79 -18.67 -20.73
C SER A 39 -17.31 -17.25 -20.47
N THR A 40 -18.07 -16.74 -21.44
CA THR A 40 -18.88 -15.52 -21.33
C THR A 40 -20.01 -15.77 -20.33
N SER A 41 -19.78 -15.40 -19.07
CA SER A 41 -20.85 -15.26 -18.07
C SER A 41 -21.23 -13.78 -17.95
N THR A 42 -22.50 -13.49 -18.21
CA THR A 42 -23.10 -12.18 -17.99
C THR A 42 -22.91 -11.78 -16.52
N PRO A 43 -22.42 -10.57 -16.19
CA PRO A 43 -22.23 -10.16 -14.81
C PRO A 43 -23.57 -10.11 -14.08
N SER A 44 -23.80 -11.03 -13.16
CA SER A 44 -24.92 -10.96 -12.23
C SER A 44 -24.73 -9.74 -11.34
N THR A 45 -25.76 -8.89 -11.29
CA THR A 45 -25.85 -7.75 -10.37
C THR A 45 -25.62 -8.27 -8.95
N PRO A 46 -24.66 -7.72 -8.17
CA PRO A 46 -24.45 -8.14 -6.80
C PRO A 46 -25.75 -7.99 -6.01
N SER A 47 -26.23 -9.08 -5.41
CA SER A 47 -27.36 -9.05 -4.50
C SER A 47 -27.06 -8.08 -3.36
N THR A 48 -27.97 -7.11 -3.15
CA THR A 48 -27.91 -6.20 -2.02
C THR A 48 -27.91 -7.04 -0.73
N PRO A 49 -26.95 -6.85 0.20
CA PRO A 49 -26.95 -7.56 1.46
C PRO A 49 -28.27 -7.28 2.21
N THR A 50 -28.93 -8.33 2.68
CA THR A 50 -30.22 -8.26 3.41
C THR A 50 -30.08 -7.68 4.82
N ASN A 51 -28.86 -7.55 5.34
CA ASN A 51 -28.59 -6.87 6.62
C ASN A 51 -28.00 -5.47 6.37
N PRO A 52 -28.49 -4.43 7.07
CA PRO A 52 -27.88 -3.11 7.03
C PRO A 52 -26.43 -3.20 7.51
N GLU A 53 -25.53 -2.52 6.80
CA GLU A 53 -24.10 -2.52 7.14
C GLU A 53 -23.91 -1.83 8.50
N PRO A 54 -23.20 -2.45 9.46
CA PRO A 54 -22.99 -1.85 10.78
C PRO A 54 -22.24 -0.51 10.66
N PRO A 55 -22.59 0.49 11.49
CA PRO A 55 -21.93 1.79 11.47
C PRO A 55 -20.43 1.68 11.77
N ALA A 56 -19.69 2.75 11.52
CA ALA A 56 -18.28 2.81 11.86
C ALA A 56 -18.02 2.58 13.36
N THR A 57 -16.93 1.87 13.69
CA THR A 57 -16.47 1.73 15.09
C THR A 57 -15.31 2.68 15.39
N THR A 58 -15.30 3.24 16.61
CA THR A 58 -14.26 4.13 17.15
C THR A 58 -13.55 3.51 18.37
N GLY A 59 -13.74 2.20 18.61
CA GLY A 59 -13.12 1.48 19.72
C GLY A 59 -12.25 0.33 19.21
N SER A 60 -11.29 -0.12 20.02
CA SER A 60 -10.58 -1.37 19.74
C SER A 60 -11.55 -2.54 19.81
N ILE A 61 -11.45 -3.43 18.84
CA ILE A 61 -12.19 -4.69 18.76
C ILE A 61 -11.25 -5.90 18.70
N VAL A 62 -9.98 -5.70 19.09
CA VAL A 62 -8.97 -6.76 19.12
C VAL A 62 -9.34 -7.74 20.25
N PRO A 63 -9.49 -9.04 19.97
CA PRO A 63 -9.70 -10.03 21.02
C PRO A 63 -8.53 -10.07 22.00
N ALA A 64 -8.81 -10.25 23.30
CA ALA A 64 -7.77 -10.20 24.34
C ALA A 64 -6.73 -11.33 24.24
N ASP A 65 -7.11 -12.46 23.63
CA ASP A 65 -6.28 -13.65 23.42
C ASP A 65 -5.69 -13.71 22.00
N PHE A 66 -5.82 -12.65 21.20
CA PHE A 66 -5.31 -12.62 19.84
C PHE A 66 -3.79 -12.51 19.83
N ASP A 67 -3.12 -13.45 19.15
CA ASP A 67 -1.67 -13.40 18.91
C ASP A 67 -1.39 -13.31 17.40
N VAL A 68 -1.07 -12.11 16.95
CA VAL A 68 -0.79 -11.84 15.54
C VAL A 68 0.37 -12.69 15.00
N PHE A 69 1.34 -13.09 15.81
CA PHE A 69 2.54 -13.77 15.33
C PHE A 69 2.29 -15.24 15.03
N THR A 70 1.55 -15.92 15.92
CA THR A 70 1.23 -17.34 15.78
C THR A 70 0.04 -17.55 14.85
N GLU A 71 -0.98 -16.70 14.94
CA GLU A 71 -2.21 -16.88 14.19
C GLU A 71 -2.16 -16.29 12.79
N VAL A 72 -1.36 -15.25 12.57
CA VAL A 72 -1.35 -14.50 11.30
C VAL A 72 0.01 -14.51 10.63
N ALA A 73 1.04 -13.94 11.25
CA ALA A 73 2.33 -13.68 10.61
C ALA A 73 2.97 -14.94 10.04
N GLY A 74 3.10 -15.99 10.88
CA GLY A 74 3.70 -17.26 10.47
C GLY A 74 2.91 -17.98 9.37
N PRO A 75 1.61 -18.29 9.58
CA PRO A 75 0.79 -18.98 8.59
C PRO A 75 0.68 -18.23 7.26
N VAL A 76 0.38 -16.93 7.30
CA VAL A 76 0.21 -16.12 6.08
C VAL A 76 1.55 -15.92 5.37
N GLY A 77 2.63 -15.65 6.11
CA GLY A 77 3.97 -15.49 5.53
C GLY A 77 4.43 -16.74 4.79
N LYS A 78 4.22 -17.94 5.36
CA LYS A 78 4.55 -19.21 4.71
C LYS A 78 3.74 -19.43 3.43
N LEU A 79 2.45 -19.09 3.46
CA LEU A 79 1.58 -19.18 2.29
C LEU A 79 2.01 -18.23 1.18
N VAL A 80 2.35 -16.97 1.50
CA VAL A 80 2.79 -16.01 0.47
C VAL A 80 4.17 -16.38 -0.07
N ASP A 81 5.11 -16.80 0.78
CA ASP A 81 6.43 -17.30 0.32
C ASP A 81 6.30 -18.53 -0.58
N SER A 82 5.29 -19.39 -0.38
CA SER A 82 5.06 -20.55 -1.25
C SER A 82 4.46 -20.19 -2.62
N ILE A 83 3.87 -19.00 -2.76
CA ILE A 83 3.47 -18.43 -4.07
C ILE A 83 4.72 -17.90 -4.80
N TYR A 84 5.61 -17.21 -4.07
CA TYR A 84 6.85 -16.61 -4.60
C TYR A 84 8.07 -17.51 -4.40
N GLN A 85 7.93 -18.81 -4.69
CA GLN A 85 8.84 -19.91 -4.31
C GLN A 85 10.34 -19.66 -4.50
N THR A 86 10.73 -18.86 -5.49
CA THR A 86 12.12 -18.54 -5.81
C THR A 86 12.77 -17.57 -4.82
N TYR A 87 11.98 -16.71 -4.19
CA TYR A 87 12.47 -15.58 -3.37
C TYR A 87 12.39 -15.88 -1.87
N ARG A 88 11.19 -16.21 -1.36
CA ARG A 88 10.95 -16.63 0.04
C ARG A 88 11.55 -15.69 1.11
N GLU A 89 11.24 -14.41 1.01
CA GLU A 89 11.79 -13.35 1.86
C GLU A 89 10.93 -13.05 3.11
N LEU A 90 9.72 -13.59 3.29
CA LEU A 90 8.90 -13.19 4.44
C LEU A 90 9.29 -13.89 5.74
N ILE A 91 9.60 -15.19 5.65
CA ILE A 91 9.88 -16.06 6.80
C ILE A 91 11.34 -16.08 7.29
N PRO A 92 12.38 -15.85 6.47
CA PRO A 92 13.74 -15.80 6.97
C PRO A 92 13.93 -14.73 8.05
N GLU A 93 14.75 -15.06 9.06
CA GLU A 93 15.16 -14.10 10.08
C GLU A 93 16.20 -13.11 9.52
N ARG A 94 16.08 -11.86 9.93
CA ARG A 94 16.94 -10.76 9.52
C ARG A 94 18.09 -10.55 10.52
N ASP A 95 19.20 -10.02 10.01
CA ASP A 95 20.40 -9.74 10.80
C ASP A 95 20.17 -8.58 11.78
N GLN A 96 20.09 -8.91 13.06
CA GLN A 96 19.87 -7.95 14.14
C GLN A 96 21.04 -6.97 14.32
N THR A 97 22.26 -7.33 13.89
CA THR A 97 23.42 -6.43 13.98
C THR A 97 23.28 -5.23 13.05
N LEU A 98 22.37 -5.31 12.08
CA LEU A 98 22.02 -4.24 11.14
C LEU A 98 20.68 -3.57 11.48
N ALA A 99 20.10 -3.86 12.65
CA ALA A 99 18.89 -3.20 13.12
C ALA A 99 19.13 -1.71 13.36
N TYR A 100 18.09 -0.91 13.17
CA TYR A 100 18.10 0.51 13.55
C TYR A 100 17.23 0.75 14.78
N LYS A 101 17.33 1.94 15.40
CA LYS A 101 16.52 2.27 16.60
C LYS A 101 15.02 2.05 16.38
N THR A 102 14.53 2.25 15.16
CA THR A 102 13.12 2.05 14.78
C THR A 102 12.69 0.58 14.69
N ASP A 103 13.64 -0.36 14.75
CA ASP A 103 13.34 -1.79 14.78
C ASP A 103 13.09 -2.32 16.20
N ASN A 104 13.51 -1.55 17.22
CA ASN A 104 13.52 -1.93 18.63
C ASN A 104 12.69 -0.96 19.49
N THR A 105 11.45 -0.68 19.07
CA THR A 105 10.58 0.32 19.72
C THR A 105 9.47 -0.26 20.57
N ASP A 106 9.17 -1.54 20.39
CA ASP A 106 8.03 -2.18 20.99
C ASP A 106 8.38 -3.61 21.37
N MET A 107 8.41 -3.86 22.69
CA MET A 107 8.83 -5.14 23.25
C MET A 107 8.03 -6.33 22.69
N ASN A 108 6.79 -6.10 22.20
CA ASN A 108 5.97 -7.15 21.60
C ASN A 108 6.55 -7.68 20.28
N VAL A 109 7.35 -6.87 19.56
CA VAL A 109 7.92 -7.21 18.26
C VAL A 109 9.45 -7.14 18.23
N ASP A 110 10.10 -6.61 19.26
CA ASP A 110 11.56 -6.47 19.34
C ASP A 110 12.30 -7.80 19.19
N SER A 111 11.70 -8.92 19.63
CA SER A 111 12.25 -10.29 19.48
C SER A 111 11.83 -11.00 18.18
N ARG A 112 11.17 -10.29 17.26
CA ARG A 112 10.60 -10.85 16.02
C ARG A 112 11.36 -10.34 14.81
N TYR A 113 12.14 -11.20 14.18
CA TYR A 113 13.12 -10.78 13.17
C TYR A 113 12.72 -11.07 11.73
N ARG A 114 11.46 -11.43 11.48
CA ARG A 114 10.96 -11.77 10.14
C ARG A 114 10.17 -10.60 9.56
N PHE A 115 10.24 -10.38 8.24
CA PHE A 115 9.39 -9.38 7.59
C PHE A 115 7.90 -9.70 7.76
N ALA A 116 7.55 -10.99 7.78
CA ALA A 116 6.20 -11.44 8.07
C ALA A 116 5.66 -10.87 9.39
N ASP A 117 6.47 -10.90 10.46
CA ASP A 117 6.08 -10.40 11.78
C ASP A 117 5.89 -8.89 11.78
N ARG A 118 6.81 -8.15 11.14
CA ARG A 118 6.75 -6.69 11.08
C ARG A 118 5.55 -6.19 10.28
N ILE A 119 5.22 -6.85 9.17
CA ILE A 119 4.02 -6.53 8.37
C ILE A 119 2.76 -6.86 9.16
N ALA A 120 2.65 -8.06 9.74
CA ALA A 120 1.44 -8.48 10.45
C ALA A 120 1.18 -7.61 11.68
N TYR A 121 2.22 -7.29 12.45
CA TYR A 121 2.12 -6.39 13.60
C TYR A 121 1.70 -4.96 13.19
N ALA A 122 2.25 -4.44 12.09
CA ALA A 122 1.79 -3.16 11.53
C ALA A 122 0.30 -3.19 11.13
N ILE A 123 -0.17 -4.31 10.57
CA ILE A 123 -1.60 -4.49 10.28
C ILE A 123 -2.42 -4.49 11.55
N GLU A 124 -2.05 -5.25 12.58
CA GLU A 124 -2.73 -5.28 13.87
C GLU A 124 -2.86 -3.88 14.48
N LEU A 125 -1.77 -3.10 14.51
CA LEU A 125 -1.80 -1.71 14.97
C LEU A 125 -2.82 -0.87 14.18
N LYS A 126 -2.97 -1.13 12.88
CA LYS A 126 -3.91 -0.44 11.99
C LYS A 126 -5.30 -1.07 11.91
N MET A 127 -5.55 -2.19 12.60
CA MET A 127 -6.91 -2.67 12.88
C MET A 127 -7.58 -1.82 13.97
N ASN A 128 -6.80 -1.18 14.84
CA ASN A 128 -7.31 -0.27 15.87
C ASN A 128 -7.67 1.11 15.29
N PRO A 129 -8.90 1.63 15.54
CA PRO A 129 -9.28 2.99 15.17
C PRO A 129 -8.31 4.03 15.73
N SER A 130 -7.91 4.96 14.87
CA SER A 130 -7.10 6.11 15.27
C SER A 130 -7.33 7.31 14.34
N LYS A 131 -7.01 8.51 14.83
CA LYS A 131 -7.04 9.73 14.03
C LYS A 131 -5.75 9.84 13.23
N ALA A 132 -5.88 9.85 11.90
CA ALA A 132 -4.73 9.94 11.00
C ALA A 132 -3.95 11.25 11.20
N GLY A 133 -2.63 11.18 11.06
CA GLY A 133 -1.70 12.30 11.23
C GLY A 133 -1.69 13.29 10.05
N LEU A 134 -2.86 13.62 9.49
CA LEU A 134 -3.02 14.34 8.22
C LEU A 134 -3.39 15.81 8.37
N GLY A 135 -3.42 16.37 9.58
CA GLY A 135 -3.85 17.77 9.79
C GLY A 135 -3.04 18.78 8.98
N TYR A 136 -1.74 18.52 8.82
CA TYR A 136 -0.80 19.37 8.07
C TYR A 136 -1.09 19.46 6.55
N VAL A 137 -1.84 18.50 5.99
CA VAL A 137 -2.29 18.47 4.58
C VAL A 137 -3.81 18.45 4.44
N GLY A 138 -4.54 18.68 5.53
CA GLY A 138 -6.00 18.53 5.57
C GLY A 138 -6.70 19.39 4.51
N SER A 139 -6.29 20.66 4.36
CA SER A 139 -6.87 21.60 3.40
C SER A 139 -6.77 21.13 1.94
N SER A 140 -5.63 20.52 1.57
CA SER A 140 -5.42 19.94 0.23
C SER A 140 -6.44 18.86 -0.09
N TYR A 141 -6.89 18.12 0.92
CA TYR A 141 -7.89 17.06 0.80
C TYR A 141 -9.29 17.49 1.24
N GLY A 142 -9.53 18.78 1.47
CA GLY A 142 -10.83 19.28 1.94
C GLY A 142 -11.22 18.75 3.32
N MET A 143 -10.24 18.46 4.16
CA MET A 143 -10.37 18.09 5.57
C MET A 143 -9.97 19.27 6.47
N SER A 144 -10.34 19.20 7.74
CA SER A 144 -9.88 20.13 8.78
C SER A 144 -8.36 20.08 8.94
N SER A 145 -7.71 21.19 9.30
CA SER A 145 -6.30 21.16 9.72
C SER A 145 -6.11 20.61 11.13
N SER A 146 -7.20 20.54 11.91
CA SER A 146 -7.20 20.01 13.28
C SER A 146 -7.54 18.52 13.28
N GLU A 147 -6.55 17.68 13.54
CA GLU A 147 -6.72 16.22 13.60
C GLU A 147 -7.75 15.80 14.65
N SER A 148 -7.96 16.60 15.70
CA SER A 148 -8.97 16.32 16.73
C SER A 148 -10.40 16.23 16.19
N SER A 149 -10.69 16.88 15.05
CA SER A 149 -12.02 16.84 14.43
C SER A 149 -12.22 15.65 13.49
N TYR A 150 -11.20 14.81 13.30
CA TYR A 150 -11.33 13.64 12.44
C TYR A 150 -12.10 12.53 13.15
N LEU A 151 -13.01 11.88 12.42
CA LEU A 151 -13.49 10.56 12.78
C LEU A 151 -12.33 9.57 12.65
N GLU A 152 -12.23 8.68 13.64
CA GLU A 152 -11.22 7.64 13.67
C GLU A 152 -11.43 6.63 12.54
N THR A 153 -10.32 6.16 11.99
CA THR A 153 -10.32 5.16 10.93
C THR A 153 -9.32 4.06 11.25
N SER A 154 -9.65 2.86 10.80
CA SER A 154 -8.81 1.66 10.81
C SER A 154 -9.15 0.78 9.62
N LEU A 155 -8.38 -0.28 9.43
CA LEU A 155 -8.56 -1.30 8.39
C LEU A 155 -9.89 -2.09 8.52
N ILE A 156 -10.59 -1.97 9.65
CA ILE A 156 -11.87 -2.65 9.91
C ILE A 156 -13.00 -1.69 10.33
N SER A 157 -12.69 -0.43 10.64
CA SER A 157 -13.65 0.56 11.13
C SER A 157 -14.85 0.77 10.20
N HIS A 158 -14.61 0.86 8.89
CA HIS A 158 -15.62 1.15 7.86
C HIS A 158 -15.71 -0.02 6.87
N PRO A 159 -16.87 -0.24 6.24
CA PRO A 159 -16.97 -1.19 5.14
C PRO A 159 -16.10 -0.75 3.95
N LEU A 160 -15.55 -1.71 3.22
CA LEU A 160 -14.96 -1.48 1.92
C LEU A 160 -16.03 -1.23 0.86
N CYS A 161 -15.85 -0.20 0.05
CA CYS A 161 -16.71 0.03 -1.10
C CYS A 161 -16.48 -1.05 -2.15
N THR A 162 -17.57 -1.63 -2.68
CA THR A 162 -17.49 -2.34 -3.95
C THR A 162 -17.24 -1.34 -5.09
N VAL A 163 -16.54 -1.80 -6.11
CA VAL A 163 -16.06 -0.99 -7.22
C VAL A 163 -16.61 -1.51 -8.54
N SER A 164 -16.79 -0.60 -9.48
CA SER A 164 -17.14 -0.89 -10.88
C SER A 164 -16.21 -0.10 -11.80
N SER A 165 -16.22 -0.42 -13.09
CA SER A 165 -15.48 0.37 -14.08
C SER A 165 -15.84 1.87 -13.98
N THR A 166 -17.13 2.17 -13.76
CA THR A 166 -17.65 3.53 -13.60
C THR A 166 -17.21 4.20 -12.29
N SER A 167 -17.15 3.48 -11.16
CA SER A 167 -16.67 4.10 -9.92
C SER A 167 -15.15 4.31 -9.95
N LEU A 168 -14.41 3.36 -10.53
CA LEU A 168 -12.96 3.44 -10.69
C LEU A 168 -12.55 4.51 -11.69
N SER A 169 -13.31 4.78 -12.76
CA SER A 169 -13.01 5.91 -13.65
C SER A 169 -13.12 7.27 -12.95
N LYS A 170 -13.87 7.35 -11.83
CA LYS A 170 -13.97 8.54 -11.00
C LYS A 170 -12.90 8.61 -9.92
N THR A 171 -12.52 7.50 -9.30
CA THR A 171 -11.51 7.49 -8.22
C THR A 171 -10.08 7.38 -8.75
N LEU A 172 -9.90 6.78 -9.92
CA LEU A 172 -8.63 6.68 -10.65
C LEU A 172 -8.56 7.70 -11.78
N SER A 173 -7.42 7.76 -12.47
CA SER A 173 -7.27 8.58 -13.68
C SER A 173 -7.85 7.83 -14.90
N SER A 174 -8.31 8.58 -15.91
CA SER A 174 -8.73 7.98 -17.19
C SER A 174 -7.60 7.11 -17.77
N GLY A 175 -7.93 5.92 -18.27
CA GLY A 175 -6.95 4.94 -18.73
C GLY A 175 -6.22 4.19 -17.61
N LYS A 176 -6.68 4.28 -16.35
CA LYS A 176 -6.17 3.50 -15.21
C LYS A 176 -7.16 2.49 -14.63
N VAL A 177 -8.30 2.26 -15.29
CA VAL A 177 -9.33 1.29 -14.86
C VAL A 177 -8.90 -0.15 -15.22
N PRO A 178 -9.04 -1.14 -14.31
CA PRO A 178 -8.62 -2.52 -14.57
C PRO A 178 -9.55 -3.25 -15.55
N SER A 179 -9.12 -4.45 -15.96
CA SER A 179 -10.01 -5.44 -16.58
C SER A 179 -11.17 -5.83 -15.66
N ALA A 180 -12.26 -6.32 -16.25
CA ALA A 180 -13.41 -6.84 -15.50
C ALA A 180 -13.01 -7.97 -14.53
N SER A 181 -12.11 -8.87 -14.94
CA SER A 181 -11.63 -9.96 -14.08
C SER A 181 -10.88 -9.46 -12.84
N THR A 182 -10.09 -8.39 -12.98
CA THR A 182 -9.42 -7.76 -11.85
C THR A 182 -10.44 -7.06 -10.94
N ILE A 183 -11.42 -6.34 -11.51
CA ILE A 183 -12.52 -5.71 -10.75
C ILE A 183 -13.29 -6.76 -9.94
N THR A 184 -13.55 -7.95 -10.50
CA THR A 184 -14.16 -9.06 -9.76
C THR A 184 -13.34 -9.43 -8.54
N LYS A 185 -12.01 -9.57 -8.66
CA LYS A 185 -11.12 -9.85 -7.51
C LYS A 185 -11.14 -8.73 -6.46
N LEU A 186 -11.16 -7.46 -6.89
CA LEU A 186 -11.32 -6.32 -5.96
C LEU A 186 -12.61 -6.45 -5.15
N ASN A 187 -13.72 -6.77 -5.82
CA ASN A 187 -15.01 -6.95 -5.17
C ASN A 187 -15.05 -8.20 -4.29
N THR A 188 -14.40 -9.30 -4.68
CA THR A 188 -14.26 -10.50 -3.83
C THR A 188 -13.52 -10.16 -2.54
N PHE A 189 -12.41 -9.40 -2.63
CA PHE A 189 -11.69 -8.93 -1.44
C PHE A 189 -12.56 -8.03 -0.57
N ALA A 190 -13.23 -7.04 -1.16
CA ALA A 190 -14.13 -6.13 -0.45
C ALA A 190 -15.26 -6.89 0.26
N ASN A 191 -15.89 -7.85 -0.42
CA ASN A 191 -16.97 -8.65 0.13
C ASN A 191 -16.50 -9.54 1.30
N LYS A 192 -15.36 -10.25 1.15
CA LYS A 192 -14.78 -11.04 2.25
C LYS A 192 -14.43 -10.16 3.45
N MET A 193 -13.78 -9.03 3.23
CA MET A 193 -13.47 -8.07 4.30
C MET A 193 -14.73 -7.55 5.00
N ASN A 194 -15.77 -7.20 4.24
CA ASN A 194 -17.03 -6.71 4.82
C ASN A 194 -17.76 -7.81 5.63
N GLU A 195 -17.72 -9.06 5.17
CA GLU A 195 -18.22 -10.20 5.93
C GLU A 195 -17.47 -10.39 7.26
N TYR A 196 -16.14 -10.45 7.20
CA TYR A 196 -15.30 -10.59 8.40
C TYR A 196 -15.43 -9.38 9.33
N ARG A 197 -15.57 -8.18 8.79
CA ARG A 197 -15.87 -6.97 9.56
C ARG A 197 -17.17 -7.13 10.35
N ARG A 198 -18.27 -7.52 9.70
CA ARG A 198 -19.56 -7.70 10.37
C ARG A 198 -19.48 -8.72 11.50
N GLY A 199 -18.81 -9.86 11.27
CA GLY A 199 -18.60 -10.86 12.32
C GLY A 199 -17.78 -10.30 13.49
N ALA A 200 -16.64 -9.66 13.20
CA ALA A 200 -15.76 -9.11 14.22
C ALA A 200 -16.44 -8.04 15.09
N LEU A 201 -17.25 -7.16 14.47
CA LEU A 201 -18.04 -6.15 15.19
C LEU A 201 -19.13 -6.75 16.08
N ASN A 202 -19.57 -7.97 15.78
CA ASN A 202 -20.49 -8.73 16.63
C ASN A 202 -19.75 -9.59 17.68
N GLY A 203 -18.44 -9.38 17.87
CA GLY A 203 -17.62 -10.10 18.84
C GLY A 203 -17.10 -11.46 18.36
N ASP A 204 -17.25 -11.82 17.07
CA ASP A 204 -16.68 -13.05 16.55
C ASP A 204 -15.16 -12.93 16.33
N ARG A 205 -14.42 -13.52 17.26
CA ARG A 205 -12.95 -13.67 17.23
C ARG A 205 -12.45 -14.26 15.92
N THR A 206 -13.13 -15.27 15.37
CA THR A 206 -12.71 -15.95 14.13
C THR A 206 -12.76 -14.99 12.96
N SER A 207 -13.83 -14.19 12.88
CA SER A 207 -13.96 -13.15 11.87
C SER A 207 -12.89 -12.06 12.02
N PHE A 208 -12.55 -11.65 13.25
CA PHE A 208 -11.44 -10.71 13.46
C PHE A 208 -10.11 -11.27 12.91
N VAL A 209 -9.78 -12.52 13.25
CA VAL A 209 -8.55 -13.18 12.77
C VAL A 209 -8.54 -13.26 11.24
N LYS A 210 -9.66 -13.64 10.61
CA LYS A 210 -9.78 -13.71 9.14
C LYS A 210 -9.61 -12.34 8.47
N ALA A 211 -10.14 -11.27 9.07
CA ALA A 211 -9.92 -9.90 8.58
C ALA A 211 -8.44 -9.51 8.66
N THR A 212 -7.78 -9.78 9.80
CA THR A 212 -6.35 -9.49 9.99
C THR A 212 -5.47 -10.29 9.04
N LYS A 213 -5.78 -11.58 8.82
CA LYS A 213 -5.10 -12.43 7.82
C LYS A 213 -5.26 -11.87 6.41
N LEU A 214 -6.47 -11.44 6.02
CA LEU A 214 -6.75 -10.92 4.69
C LEU A 214 -5.94 -9.64 4.38
N TRP A 215 -5.91 -8.68 5.31
CA TRP A 215 -5.09 -7.47 5.18
C TRP A 215 -3.59 -7.76 5.21
N THR A 216 -3.14 -8.63 6.11
CA THR A 216 -1.72 -9.03 6.19
C THR A 216 -1.26 -9.67 4.90
N LYS A 217 -2.07 -10.56 4.33
CA LYS A 217 -1.78 -11.22 3.07
C LYS A 217 -1.70 -10.23 1.91
N LEU A 218 -2.63 -9.28 1.83
CA LEU A 218 -2.56 -8.21 0.83
C LEU A 218 -1.23 -7.45 0.94
N MET A 219 -0.82 -7.03 2.14
CA MET A 219 0.41 -6.27 2.33
C MET A 219 1.68 -7.09 2.05
N MET A 220 1.69 -8.38 2.38
CA MET A 220 2.79 -9.29 2.05
C MET A 220 2.90 -9.54 0.53
N CYS A 221 1.77 -9.74 -0.17
CA CYS A 221 1.77 -9.84 -1.62
C CYS A 221 2.24 -8.54 -2.28
N MET A 222 1.83 -7.40 -1.72
CA MET A 222 2.23 -6.08 -2.20
C MET A 222 3.73 -5.85 -1.98
N SER A 223 4.33 -6.28 -0.87
CA SER A 223 5.78 -6.14 -0.66
C SER A 223 6.60 -6.98 -1.64
N TYR A 224 6.10 -8.12 -2.10
CA TYR A 224 6.70 -8.87 -3.20
C TYR A 224 6.65 -8.13 -4.53
N THR A 225 5.47 -7.60 -4.86
CA THR A 225 5.25 -6.86 -6.11
C THR A 225 6.06 -5.57 -6.15
N GLU A 226 6.21 -4.89 -5.01
CA GLU A 226 6.92 -3.61 -4.89
C GLU A 226 8.43 -3.78 -4.70
N SER A 227 8.90 -4.85 -4.04
CA SER A 227 10.27 -4.90 -3.53
C SER A 227 10.94 -6.27 -3.56
N LEU A 228 10.37 -7.27 -2.89
CA LEU A 228 11.13 -8.44 -2.44
C LEU A 228 11.66 -9.31 -3.60
N THR A 229 11.03 -9.26 -4.77
CA THR A 229 11.50 -9.99 -5.97
C THR A 229 12.80 -9.46 -6.57
N THR A 230 13.23 -8.25 -6.21
CA THR A 230 14.43 -7.62 -6.80
C THR A 230 15.40 -7.03 -5.79
N ALA A 231 15.11 -7.20 -4.49
CA ALA A 231 15.83 -6.58 -3.39
C ALA A 231 17.33 -6.90 -3.41
N ASP A 232 17.73 -8.15 -3.67
CA ASP A 232 19.13 -8.60 -3.62
C ASP A 232 19.82 -8.71 -4.97
N THR A 233 19.37 -7.91 -5.94
CA THR A 233 20.03 -7.78 -7.23
C THR A 233 21.26 -6.85 -7.15
N SER A 234 22.18 -7.01 -8.12
CA SER A 234 23.33 -6.11 -8.25
C SER A 234 22.93 -4.65 -8.53
N THR A 235 21.78 -4.43 -9.17
CA THR A 235 21.19 -3.10 -9.39
C THR A 235 20.84 -2.43 -8.07
N SER A 236 20.11 -3.12 -7.19
CA SER A 236 19.80 -2.64 -5.84
C SER A 236 21.07 -2.30 -5.05
N GLY A 237 22.08 -3.19 -5.11
CA GLY A 237 23.39 -2.95 -4.51
C GLY A 237 24.07 -1.66 -4.99
N LYS A 238 24.08 -1.42 -6.31
CA LYS A 238 24.66 -0.19 -6.90
C LYS A 238 23.93 1.07 -6.46
N VAL A 239 22.60 1.04 -6.41
CA VAL A 239 21.80 2.19 -5.94
C VAL A 239 22.09 2.46 -4.47
N ALA A 240 22.18 1.42 -3.64
CA ALA A 240 22.58 1.59 -2.25
C ALA A 240 23.98 2.18 -2.12
N THR A 241 24.99 1.70 -2.86
CA THR A 241 26.35 2.29 -2.84
C THR A 241 26.35 3.77 -3.22
N LYS A 242 25.48 4.19 -4.15
CA LYS A 242 25.36 5.59 -4.59
C LYS A 242 24.77 6.51 -3.53
N TYR A 243 23.81 6.03 -2.74
CA TYR A 243 23.01 6.88 -1.83
C TYR A 243 23.24 6.63 -0.34
N ALA A 244 23.81 5.50 0.03
CA ALA A 244 24.02 5.09 1.41
C ALA A 244 24.85 6.14 2.18
N PRO A 245 24.39 6.59 3.35
CA PRO A 245 25.23 7.42 4.20
C PRO A 245 26.42 6.63 4.76
N SER A 246 27.46 7.35 5.19
CA SER A 246 28.66 6.73 5.77
C SER A 246 28.31 5.74 6.89
N GLY A 247 28.95 4.57 6.89
CA GLY A 247 28.71 3.49 7.88
C GLY A 247 27.38 2.75 7.70
N TYR A 248 26.60 3.02 6.66
CA TYR A 248 25.44 2.20 6.31
C TYR A 248 25.86 0.98 5.50
N ARG A 249 25.44 -0.21 5.95
CA ARG A 249 25.50 -1.44 5.16
C ARG A 249 24.07 -1.83 4.79
N ARG A 250 23.79 -1.97 3.49
CA ARG A 250 22.49 -2.43 2.99
C ARG A 250 22.19 -3.84 3.54
N PRO A 251 21.10 -4.04 4.30
CA PRO A 251 20.67 -5.36 4.74
C PRO A 251 20.14 -6.20 3.56
N ALA A 252 20.21 -7.52 3.67
CA ALA A 252 19.56 -8.44 2.73
C ALA A 252 18.03 -8.25 2.75
N GLY A 253 17.37 -8.45 1.60
CA GLY A 253 15.92 -8.26 1.46
C GLY A 253 15.46 -6.79 1.41
N VAL A 254 16.37 -5.81 1.50
CA VAL A 254 16.03 -4.37 1.41
C VAL A 254 16.35 -3.83 0.02
N LEU A 255 15.32 -3.56 -0.78
CA LEU A 255 15.46 -2.97 -2.11
C LEU A 255 15.80 -1.48 -2.02
N PHE A 256 16.83 -1.07 -2.76
CA PHE A 256 17.09 0.32 -3.12
C PHE A 256 16.79 0.49 -4.60
N TYR A 257 15.79 1.30 -4.92
CA TYR A 257 15.35 1.54 -6.28
C TYR A 257 15.52 3.00 -6.65
N GLU A 258 16.06 3.26 -7.84
CA GLU A 258 16.13 4.59 -8.44
C GLU A 258 15.16 4.64 -9.61
N ASP A 259 14.05 5.36 -9.45
CA ASP A 259 13.06 5.61 -10.50
C ASP A 259 13.60 6.66 -11.47
N PRO A 260 13.92 6.30 -12.73
CA PRO A 260 14.50 7.24 -13.70
C PRO A 260 13.49 8.28 -14.21
N TYR A 261 12.19 8.13 -13.92
CA TYR A 261 11.13 9.02 -14.37
C TYR A 261 10.72 10.05 -13.33
N GLN A 262 11.26 9.97 -12.11
CA GLN A 262 11.01 10.93 -11.04
C GLN A 262 12.10 11.98 -10.99
N ASP A 263 11.76 13.13 -10.41
CA ASP A 263 12.74 14.18 -10.14
C ASP A 263 13.80 13.73 -9.11
N ALA A 264 14.86 14.52 -8.98
CA ALA A 264 15.97 14.17 -8.09
C ALA A 264 15.55 14.04 -6.61
N ALA A 265 14.48 14.71 -6.20
CA ALA A 265 13.98 14.68 -4.83
C ALA A 265 13.18 13.41 -4.53
N SER A 266 12.59 12.78 -5.56
CA SER A 266 11.65 11.66 -5.41
C SER A 266 12.11 10.34 -6.05
N LYS A 267 13.24 10.35 -6.78
CA LYS A 267 13.76 9.17 -7.50
C LYS A 267 14.17 8.00 -6.64
N LEU A 268 14.68 8.21 -5.43
CA LEU A 268 15.15 7.12 -4.58
C LEU A 268 13.99 6.55 -3.77
N ASN A 269 13.77 5.24 -3.84
CA ASN A 269 12.74 4.51 -3.10
C ASN A 269 13.36 3.31 -2.38
N ILE A 270 12.91 3.03 -1.15
CA ILE A 270 13.55 2.04 -0.28
C ILE A 270 12.51 1.10 0.36
N GLY A 271 12.89 -0.18 0.41
CA GLY A 271 12.31 -1.17 1.31
C GLY A 271 11.00 -1.79 0.85
N LEU A 272 10.31 -2.48 1.76
CA LEU A 272 9.12 -3.30 1.47
C LEU A 272 8.07 -2.59 0.59
N PHE A 273 7.87 -1.30 0.85
CA PHE A 273 6.81 -0.49 0.26
C PHE A 273 7.33 0.73 -0.52
N GLN A 274 8.60 0.68 -0.93
CA GLN A 274 9.22 1.63 -1.87
C GLN A 274 8.97 3.11 -1.52
N PHE A 275 9.33 3.49 -0.29
CA PHE A 275 9.17 4.87 0.16
C PHE A 275 10.39 5.73 -0.13
N THR A 276 10.15 6.97 -0.54
CA THR A 276 11.19 7.98 -0.69
C THR A 276 11.76 8.38 0.67
N PRO A 277 13.10 8.38 0.87
CA PRO A 277 13.71 8.70 2.15
C PRO A 277 13.74 10.21 2.41
N THR A 278 12.57 10.80 2.63
CA THR A 278 12.42 12.18 3.08
C THR A 278 11.52 12.21 4.33
N ALA A 279 11.80 13.14 5.25
CA ALA A 279 10.93 13.37 6.41
C ALA A 279 9.67 14.19 6.07
N SER A 280 9.49 14.51 4.79
CA SER A 280 8.45 15.37 4.25
C SER A 280 7.50 14.59 3.35
N GLY A 281 6.53 15.30 2.77
CA GLY A 281 5.61 14.76 1.78
C GLY A 281 4.91 13.50 2.27
N ASN A 282 4.98 12.45 1.48
CA ASN A 282 4.17 11.25 1.68
C ASN A 282 4.57 10.40 2.90
N VAL A 283 5.76 10.51 3.47
CA VAL A 283 6.14 9.72 4.66
C VAL A 283 5.81 10.47 5.97
N GLN A 284 5.55 11.77 5.90
CA GLN A 284 5.44 12.61 7.10
C GLN A 284 4.25 12.23 8.01
N ALA A 285 3.10 11.84 7.47
CA ALA A 285 2.00 11.35 8.32
C ALA A 285 2.38 10.05 9.06
N CYS A 286 3.15 9.16 8.42
CA CYS A 286 3.66 7.96 9.07
C CYS A 286 4.59 8.32 10.23
N ILE A 287 5.50 9.30 10.04
CA ILE A 287 6.38 9.80 11.11
C ILE A 287 5.56 10.35 12.27
N ARG A 288 4.54 11.17 11.98
CA ARG A 288 3.67 11.77 13.00
C ARG A 288 2.92 10.70 13.79
N GLU A 289 2.37 9.69 13.13
CA GLU A 289 1.68 8.59 13.78
C GLU A 289 2.63 7.69 14.58
N TRP A 290 3.81 7.38 14.02
CA TRP A 290 4.86 6.63 14.70
C TRP A 290 5.27 7.32 16.00
N ASN A 291 5.53 8.63 15.97
CA ASN A 291 5.96 9.38 17.14
C ASN A 291 4.87 9.46 18.24
N LYS A 292 3.59 9.39 17.87
CA LYS A 292 2.49 9.30 18.84
C LYS A 292 2.48 7.95 19.57
N ILE A 293 2.76 6.87 18.85
CA ILE A 293 2.76 5.51 19.40
C ILE A 293 4.07 5.25 20.18
N TYR A 294 5.20 5.75 19.68
CA TYR A 294 6.55 5.50 20.21
C TYR A 294 7.24 6.81 20.62
N PRO A 295 6.76 7.51 21.67
CA PRO A 295 7.29 8.82 22.08
C PRO A 295 8.74 8.76 22.58
N LYS A 296 9.23 7.57 22.97
CA LYS A 296 10.63 7.37 23.39
C LYS A 296 11.59 7.10 22.23
N ASN A 297 11.07 6.73 21.06
CA ASN A 297 11.88 6.45 19.87
C ASN A 297 11.30 7.17 18.64
N THR A 298 11.37 8.50 18.70
CA THR A 298 10.82 9.36 17.67
C THR A 298 11.75 9.48 16.46
N ILE A 299 11.13 9.73 15.31
CA ILE A 299 11.78 10.12 14.07
C ILE A 299 11.53 11.62 13.90
N SER A 300 12.56 12.41 13.66
CA SER A 300 12.37 13.85 13.43
C SER A 300 11.53 14.09 12.17
N THR A 301 10.54 14.99 12.25
CA THR A 301 9.75 15.45 11.09
C THR A 301 10.56 16.32 10.13
N SER A 302 11.81 16.64 10.48
CA SER A 302 12.83 17.30 9.66
C SER A 302 14.09 16.44 9.51
N ALA A 303 14.00 15.12 9.70
CA ALA A 303 15.12 14.21 9.54
C ALA A 303 15.76 14.34 8.14
N SER A 304 17.10 14.25 8.11
CA SER A 304 17.85 14.28 6.86
C SER A 304 17.57 13.04 6.01
N GLN A 305 17.86 13.11 4.71
CA GLN A 305 17.76 11.94 3.84
C GLN A 305 18.61 10.77 4.35
N ALA A 306 19.81 11.04 4.89
CA ALA A 306 20.66 10.03 5.50
C ALA A 306 19.98 9.30 6.68
N GLU A 307 19.33 10.03 7.58
CA GLU A 307 18.56 9.43 8.68
C GLU A 307 17.38 8.61 8.14
N MET A 308 16.65 9.16 7.15
CA MET A 308 15.52 8.45 6.56
C MET A 308 15.92 7.19 5.80
N ILE A 309 17.12 7.13 5.20
CA ILE A 309 17.67 5.91 4.62
C ILE A 309 17.88 4.84 5.70
N ARG A 310 18.34 5.21 6.91
CA ARG A 310 18.50 4.25 8.03
C ARG A 310 17.17 3.75 8.56
N VAL A 311 16.20 4.65 8.67
CA VAL A 311 14.84 4.35 9.15
C VAL A 311 14.08 3.45 8.17
N LEU A 312 14.07 3.80 6.88
CA LEU A 312 13.33 3.06 5.86
C LEU A 312 14.08 1.84 5.34
N GLY A 313 15.41 1.85 5.42
CA GLY A 313 16.32 0.79 4.97
C GLY A 313 16.88 -0.06 6.11
N SER A 314 16.23 -0.06 7.27
CA SER A 314 16.63 -0.86 8.43
C SER A 314 16.47 -2.37 8.16
N ALA A 315 17.20 -3.22 8.88
CA ALA A 315 17.18 -4.66 8.62
C ALA A 315 15.82 -5.32 8.89
N MET A 316 15.05 -4.85 9.88
CA MET A 316 13.72 -5.40 10.14
C MET A 316 12.63 -4.72 9.33
N GLN A 317 12.90 -3.55 8.74
CA GLN A 317 11.91 -2.77 7.98
C GLN A 317 10.68 -2.36 8.83
N SER A 318 10.82 -2.21 10.15
CA SER A 318 9.68 -1.98 11.06
C SER A 318 8.91 -0.70 10.75
N PHE A 319 9.60 0.42 10.57
CA PHE A 319 8.96 1.68 10.18
C PHE A 319 8.40 1.62 8.75
N ASN A 320 9.08 0.91 7.84
CA ASN A 320 8.61 0.72 6.46
C ASN A 320 7.28 -0.04 6.45
N ALA A 321 7.19 -1.15 7.18
CA ALA A 321 5.97 -1.94 7.35
C ALA A 321 4.84 -1.12 8.00
N PHE A 322 5.14 -0.40 9.09
CA PHE A 322 4.20 0.50 9.74
C PHE A 322 3.66 1.56 8.77
N CYS A 323 4.54 2.25 8.05
CA CYS A 323 4.14 3.29 7.11
C CYS A 323 3.32 2.69 5.96
N GLY A 324 3.62 1.46 5.57
CA GLY A 324 2.83 0.65 4.65
C GLY A 324 1.35 0.61 5.04
N ALA A 325 1.07 0.11 6.26
CA ALA A 325 -0.30 0.01 6.77
C ALA A 325 -0.92 1.38 7.08
N ALA A 326 -0.12 2.34 7.58
CA ALA A 326 -0.55 3.71 7.85
C ALA A 326 -1.02 4.44 6.59
N LYS A 327 -0.43 4.15 5.43
CA LYS A 327 -0.85 4.74 4.15
C LYS A 327 -2.27 4.35 3.76
N ILE A 328 -2.65 3.09 3.97
CA ILE A 328 -4.01 2.61 3.66
C ILE A 328 -5.02 3.31 4.59
N THR A 329 -4.74 3.34 5.89
CA THR A 329 -5.63 3.99 6.86
C THR A 329 -5.69 5.51 6.70
N GLY A 330 -4.57 6.16 6.33
CA GLY A 330 -4.56 7.57 5.94
C GLY A 330 -5.45 7.84 4.72
N MET A 331 -5.45 6.96 3.72
CA MET A 331 -6.37 7.02 2.59
C MET A 331 -7.84 6.83 2.99
N PHE A 332 -8.12 5.98 3.97
CA PHE A 332 -9.48 5.83 4.51
C PHE A 332 -9.90 7.11 5.25
N SER A 333 -9.01 7.69 6.04
CA SER A 333 -9.24 8.94 6.74
C SER A 333 -9.60 10.09 5.79
N VAL A 334 -8.92 10.21 4.65
CA VAL A 334 -9.28 11.20 3.62
C VAL A 334 -10.72 11.00 3.14
N GLN A 335 -11.09 9.78 2.77
CA GLN A 335 -12.43 9.49 2.23
C GLN A 335 -13.55 9.75 3.24
N VAL A 336 -13.28 9.47 4.52
CA VAL A 336 -14.24 9.61 5.62
C VAL A 336 -14.39 11.07 6.04
N ASN A 337 -13.29 11.82 6.12
CA ASN A 337 -13.26 13.15 6.73
C ASN A 337 -13.25 14.31 5.73
N THR A 338 -13.17 14.03 4.42
CA THR A 338 -13.25 15.08 3.41
C THR A 338 -14.66 15.68 3.30
N ALA A 339 -14.72 16.98 3.03
CA ALA A 339 -15.93 17.69 2.61
C ALA A 339 -16.07 17.76 1.07
N LYS A 340 -15.12 17.19 0.31
CA LYS A 340 -15.11 17.24 -1.16
C LYS A 340 -15.39 15.86 -1.75
N SER A 341 -16.39 15.77 -2.62
CA SER A 341 -16.78 14.53 -3.31
C SER A 341 -15.68 13.93 -4.18
N SER A 342 -14.73 14.74 -4.66
CA SER A 342 -13.58 14.30 -5.46
C SER A 342 -12.56 13.44 -4.70
N PHE A 343 -12.62 13.44 -3.37
CA PHE A 343 -11.69 12.72 -2.49
C PHE A 343 -12.32 11.53 -1.76
N THR A 344 -13.51 11.10 -2.21
CA THR A 344 -14.21 9.94 -1.64
C THR A 344 -14.86 9.09 -2.72
N HIS A 345 -15.26 7.87 -2.39
CA HIS A 345 -15.84 6.96 -3.36
C HIS A 345 -17.24 7.46 -3.79
N PRO A 346 -17.65 7.32 -5.06
CA PRO A 346 -18.96 7.81 -5.52
C PRO A 346 -20.17 7.27 -4.75
N SER A 347 -20.07 6.09 -4.14
CA SER A 347 -21.12 5.52 -3.27
C SER A 347 -21.29 6.25 -1.94
N ASN A 348 -20.39 7.18 -1.61
CA ASN A 348 -20.49 8.04 -0.44
C ASN A 348 -21.29 9.32 -0.70
N LEU A 349 -21.88 9.44 -1.88
CA LEU A 349 -22.84 10.49 -2.21
C LEU A 349 -24.27 10.03 -1.94
N GLN A 350 -25.09 10.95 -1.44
CA GLN A 350 -26.53 10.82 -1.39
C GLN A 350 -27.14 11.10 -2.77
N SER A 351 -28.43 10.81 -2.94
CA SER A 351 -29.15 11.05 -4.20
C SER A 351 -29.15 12.53 -4.63
N ASN A 352 -29.09 13.46 -3.66
CA ASN A 352 -28.99 14.90 -3.90
C ASN A 352 -27.55 15.38 -4.19
N GLY A 353 -26.58 14.47 -4.29
CA GLY A 353 -25.17 14.78 -4.53
C GLY A 353 -24.39 15.27 -3.30
N SER A 354 -25.03 15.44 -2.15
CA SER A 354 -24.33 15.74 -0.89
C SER A 354 -23.58 14.51 -0.37
N LEU A 355 -22.58 14.72 0.48
CA LEU A 355 -21.84 13.63 1.10
C LEU A 355 -22.67 12.96 2.21
N LYS A 356 -22.56 11.63 2.32
CA LYS A 356 -22.99 10.90 3.51
C LYS A 356 -22.22 11.38 4.75
N LEU A 357 -22.82 11.19 5.92
CA LEU A 357 -22.13 11.40 7.19
C LEU A 357 -20.87 10.53 7.25
N PRO A 358 -19.77 10.99 7.88
CA PRO A 358 -18.53 10.21 7.97
C PRO A 358 -18.74 8.75 8.41
N THR A 359 -19.61 8.51 9.39
CA THR A 359 -19.94 7.18 9.94
C THR A 359 -20.62 6.23 8.96
N ASP A 360 -21.23 6.76 7.91
CA ASP A 360 -22.06 6.02 6.94
C ASP A 360 -21.34 5.83 5.60
N ARG A 361 -20.07 6.23 5.54
CA ARG A 361 -19.23 6.10 4.36
C ARG A 361 -18.58 4.72 4.32
N CYS A 362 -18.35 4.23 3.11
CA CYS A 362 -17.42 3.14 2.87
C CYS A 362 -16.06 3.71 2.43
N VAL A 363 -15.02 2.89 2.47
CA VAL A 363 -13.66 3.27 2.07
C VAL A 363 -13.12 2.34 1.00
N SER A 364 -12.21 2.82 0.15
CA SER A 364 -11.57 2.00 -0.88
C SER A 364 -10.09 2.31 -1.00
N PRO A 365 -9.21 1.31 -1.19
CA PRO A 365 -7.81 1.55 -1.46
C PRO A 365 -7.54 2.06 -2.89
N HIS A 366 -8.54 2.07 -3.78
CA HIS A 366 -8.35 2.30 -5.22
C HIS A 366 -8.57 3.76 -5.62
N PHE A 367 -7.58 4.59 -5.32
CA PHE A 367 -7.56 6.03 -5.64
C PHE A 367 -6.29 6.43 -6.36
N ALA A 368 -6.39 7.33 -7.33
CA ALA A 368 -5.21 7.93 -7.96
C ALA A 368 -4.42 8.79 -6.95
N ALA A 369 -3.11 8.92 -7.19
CA ALA A 369 -2.29 9.93 -6.52
C ALA A 369 -2.94 11.32 -6.64
N GLY A 370 -2.92 12.09 -5.54
CA GLY A 370 -3.56 13.41 -5.46
C GLY A 370 -5.06 13.38 -5.14
N LYS A 371 -5.77 12.26 -5.35
CA LYS A 371 -7.16 12.09 -4.88
C LYS A 371 -7.26 11.46 -3.49
N SER A 372 -6.15 10.96 -2.96
CA SER A 372 -6.04 10.40 -1.62
C SER A 372 -4.60 10.45 -1.12
N TYR A 373 -4.37 10.09 0.14
CA TYR A 373 -3.05 9.99 0.77
C TYR A 373 -2.38 8.63 0.50
N ASN A 374 -2.26 8.24 -0.77
CA ASN A 374 -1.68 6.95 -1.16
C ASN A 374 -0.40 7.15 -2.01
N HIS A 375 0.48 6.13 -2.05
CA HIS A 375 1.60 6.01 -3.01
C HIS A 375 1.74 4.59 -3.61
N PHE A 376 0.91 3.62 -3.24
CA PHE A 376 1.08 2.25 -3.75
C PHE A 376 0.73 2.12 -5.21
N GLY A 377 1.73 1.82 -6.04
CA GLY A 377 1.60 1.71 -7.49
C GLY A 377 0.43 0.81 -7.91
N PRO A 378 0.33 -0.44 -7.42
CA PRO A 378 -0.77 -1.35 -7.75
C PRO A 378 -2.15 -0.78 -7.39
N LEU A 379 -2.27 -0.04 -6.30
CA LEU A 379 -3.56 0.51 -5.84
C LEU A 379 -3.97 1.78 -6.61
N GLN A 380 -3.00 2.52 -7.17
CA GLN A 380 -3.22 3.76 -7.93
C GLN A 380 -3.29 3.55 -9.45
N ASN A 381 -2.55 2.56 -9.96
CA ASN A 381 -2.38 2.25 -11.38
C ASN A 381 -3.04 0.92 -11.69
N SER A 382 -4.36 0.90 -11.58
CA SER A 382 -5.12 -0.35 -11.67
C SER A 382 -5.26 -0.92 -13.09
N THR A 383 -4.69 -0.29 -14.12
CA THR A 383 -4.60 -0.85 -15.48
C THR A 383 -3.54 -1.91 -15.69
N GLY A 384 -2.61 -2.10 -14.74
CA GLY A 384 -1.46 -2.99 -14.92
C GLY A 384 -1.70 -4.46 -14.52
N SER A 385 -0.79 -5.33 -14.97
CA SER A 385 -0.64 -6.72 -14.47
C SER A 385 -0.47 -6.78 -12.96
N ASN A 386 0.15 -5.76 -12.36
CA ASN A 386 0.57 -5.77 -10.96
C ASN A 386 -0.61 -5.79 -9.98
N LEU A 387 -1.70 -5.08 -10.26
CA LEU A 387 -2.88 -5.15 -9.37
C LEU A 387 -3.53 -6.53 -9.44
N ASN A 388 -3.65 -7.09 -10.65
CA ASN A 388 -4.18 -8.45 -10.80
C ASN A 388 -3.31 -9.47 -10.06
N GLU A 389 -1.98 -9.35 -10.14
CA GLU A 389 -1.03 -10.20 -9.42
C GLU A 389 -1.21 -10.10 -7.90
N VAL A 390 -1.18 -8.88 -7.34
CA VAL A 390 -1.35 -8.63 -5.90
C VAL A 390 -2.68 -9.23 -5.40
N MET A 391 -3.77 -8.99 -6.13
CA MET A 391 -5.09 -9.48 -5.72
C MET A 391 -5.23 -10.98 -5.89
N SER A 392 -4.60 -11.57 -6.91
CA SER A 392 -4.57 -13.02 -7.09
C SER A 392 -3.81 -13.68 -5.94
N CYS A 393 -2.65 -13.14 -5.56
CA CYS A 393 -1.91 -13.59 -4.39
C CYS A 393 -2.72 -13.44 -3.10
N ALA A 394 -3.34 -12.26 -2.87
CA ALA A 394 -4.12 -12.00 -1.67
C ALA A 394 -5.31 -12.98 -1.50
N LEU A 395 -5.93 -13.38 -2.61
CA LEU A 395 -7.07 -14.31 -2.63
C LEU A 395 -6.69 -15.79 -2.76
N ASN A 396 -5.41 -16.12 -2.97
CA ASN A 396 -4.97 -17.50 -3.24
C ASN A 396 -4.86 -18.38 -1.99
N GLY A 397 -5.66 -19.43 -1.88
CA GLY A 397 -5.62 -20.34 -0.73
C GLY A 397 -6.28 -19.79 0.53
N ASP A 398 -6.78 -20.72 1.35
CA ASP A 398 -7.40 -20.45 2.64
C ASP A 398 -6.37 -20.55 3.78
N TYR A 399 -6.72 -20.00 4.94
CA TYR A 399 -5.83 -19.85 6.09
C TYR A 399 -6.51 -20.11 7.43
#